data_AF-A0A2E7RZ68-F1
#
_entry.id   AF-A0A2E7RZ68-F1
#
_cell.length_a   1.000
_cell.length_b   1.000
_cell.length_c   1.000
_cell.angle_alpha   90.00
_cell.angle_beta   90.00
_cell.angle_gamma   90.00
#
_symmetry.space_group_name_H-M   'P 1'
#
loop_
_entity.id
_entity.type
_entity.pdbx_description
1 polymer ?
#
loop_
_entity_poly.entity_id
_entity_poly.type
_entity_poly.pdbx_seq_one_letter_code
_entity_poly.pdbx_strand_id
1 'polypeptide(L)'
;MDVRRLTLAGGVLLAVCAGVQCGVAAEQDDPVAETGWRPAAGSATGANGARETLLSSVEQPDRAEGRDSVFAVPATWRSLVQEAGQTAKVWTKRIEIGAKVLKGNTDQDFVRIAAEMLKENEDSVHQLDLGGRFGQVNGERNTNRWYLDNTVDHSRPGNWLLYFSGKHEYNEFQGVDYRGTGSFGVGYRFVEKTDRHILVRLGPAVTMEVYSGAGGHRVTPDFFAEYEIDWPLFERTRLETKTTMRPSLSSLEVFRFRNNTAVLVPLDDEERWSLKLGFRLDYNSVPKTTSNRVPMDVTTDVSIVYMRP
;
A
#
# COMPACT_ATOMS: atom_id res chain seq x y z
N MET A 1 31.52 51.58 25.64
CA MET A 1 32.08 50.51 26.50
C MET A 1 31.10 49.36 26.45
N ASP A 2 31.42 48.14 26.08
CA ASP A 2 32.54 47.57 25.35
C ASP A 2 32.02 46.25 24.77
N VAL A 3 32.49 45.92 23.57
CA VAL A 3 32.10 44.74 22.79
C VAL A 3 33.00 43.59 23.21
N ARG A 4 32.44 42.39 23.48
CA ARG A 4 33.19 41.14 23.27
C ARG A 4 32.33 40.04 22.66
N ARG A 5 32.59 39.84 21.35
CA ARG A 5 32.48 38.56 20.64
C ARG A 5 33.40 37.53 21.30
N LEU A 6 33.03 36.26 21.27
CA LEU A 6 34.00 35.19 21.00
C LEU A 6 33.36 34.09 20.17
N THR A 7 34.19 33.53 19.30
CA THR A 7 33.85 32.72 18.14
C THR A 7 34.53 31.35 18.28
N LEU A 8 33.90 30.33 17.70
CA LEU A 8 34.52 29.21 16.96
C LEU A 8 35.16 28.00 17.69
N ALA A 9 35.08 26.88 16.94
CA ALA A 9 35.72 25.55 17.03
C ALA A 9 35.02 24.55 17.97
N GLY A 10 34.57 23.37 17.52
CA GLY A 10 35.10 22.49 16.48
C GLY A 10 35.76 21.29 17.17
N GLY A 11 35.14 20.11 17.11
CA GLY A 11 35.74 18.91 17.69
C GLY A 11 34.77 17.74 17.86
N VAL A 12 34.58 16.97 16.79
CA VAL A 12 34.04 15.60 16.83
C VAL A 12 35.11 14.70 17.45
N LEU A 13 34.80 14.04 18.57
CA LEU A 13 35.63 12.97 19.14
C LEU A 13 35.09 11.61 18.69
N LEU A 14 35.80 11.02 17.73
CA LEU A 14 35.74 9.60 17.39
C LEU A 14 36.45 8.81 18.49
N ALA A 15 35.71 7.98 19.23
CA ALA A 15 36.30 6.96 20.09
C ALA A 15 36.38 5.64 19.32
N VAL A 16 37.61 5.30 18.92
CA VAL A 16 38.01 3.99 18.41
C VAL A 16 38.23 3.07 19.62
N CYS A 17 37.45 2.00 19.72
CA CYS A 17 37.82 0.83 20.53
C CYS A 17 37.98 -0.36 19.58
N ALA A 18 39.25 -0.73 19.36
CA ALA A 18 39.64 -1.94 18.66
C ALA A 18 39.80 -3.10 19.64
N GLY A 19 39.42 -4.29 19.19
CA GLY A 19 40.07 -5.54 19.60
C GLY A 19 39.23 -6.47 20.47
N VAL A 20 38.54 -7.43 19.83
CA VAL A 20 38.56 -8.84 20.27
C VAL A 20 38.52 -9.73 19.02
N GLN A 21 39.53 -10.59 18.88
CA GLN A 21 39.62 -11.65 17.88
C GLN A 21 38.53 -12.70 18.11
N CYS A 22 37.83 -13.12 17.05
CA CYS A 22 37.05 -14.35 17.07
C CYS A 22 37.46 -15.23 15.89
N GLY A 23 37.79 -16.48 16.23
CA GLY A 23 38.40 -17.46 15.36
C GLY A 23 37.52 -17.94 14.21
N VAL A 24 38.22 -18.50 13.23
CA VAL A 24 37.69 -19.16 12.04
C VAL A 24 37.09 -20.51 12.46
N ALA A 25 35.82 -20.74 12.13
CA ALA A 25 35.21 -22.06 12.08
C ALA A 25 34.58 -22.21 10.68
N ALA A 26 35.04 -23.23 9.95
CA ALA A 26 34.53 -23.62 8.65
C ALA A 26 33.54 -24.77 8.83
N GLU A 27 32.33 -24.64 8.30
CA GLU A 27 31.33 -25.71 8.06
C GLU A 27 30.12 -25.03 7.37
N GLN A 28 29.41 -25.51 6.36
CA GLN A 28 29.47 -26.65 5.44
C GLN A 28 28.41 -26.33 4.37
N ASP A 29 28.71 -26.53 3.09
CA ASP A 29 27.78 -26.24 1.98
C ASP A 29 26.55 -27.15 2.04
N ASP A 30 25.36 -26.55 2.11
CA ASP A 30 24.07 -27.21 1.87
C ASP A 30 23.29 -26.48 0.76
N PRO A 31 22.56 -27.21 -0.11
CA PRO A 31 22.13 -26.70 -1.40
C PRO A 31 20.95 -25.72 -1.31
N VAL A 32 20.99 -24.72 -2.20
CA VAL A 32 19.99 -23.70 -2.44
C VAL A 32 18.61 -24.33 -2.71
N ALA A 33 17.66 -24.11 -1.80
CA ALA A 33 16.26 -24.45 -2.01
C ALA A 33 15.59 -23.37 -2.88
N GLU A 34 15.26 -23.72 -4.12
CA GLU A 34 14.41 -22.92 -5.01
C GLU A 34 12.98 -22.84 -4.43
N THR A 35 12.60 -21.71 -3.84
CA THR A 35 11.23 -21.44 -3.40
C THR A 35 10.45 -20.70 -4.50
N GLY A 36 10.21 -21.40 -5.60
CA GLY A 36 9.25 -20.99 -6.62
C GLY A 36 7.88 -21.63 -6.37
N TRP A 37 6.85 -20.82 -6.14
CA TRP A 37 5.46 -21.30 -6.12
C TRP A 37 5.08 -21.86 -7.49
N ARG A 38 4.73 -23.16 -7.56
CA ARG A 38 4.17 -23.82 -8.75
C ARG A 38 2.74 -24.26 -8.47
N PRO A 39 1.74 -23.89 -9.29
CA PRO A 39 0.40 -24.44 -9.13
C PRO A 39 0.36 -25.90 -9.58
N ALA A 40 -0.09 -26.79 -8.71
CA ALA A 40 -0.34 -28.19 -9.02
C ALA A 40 -1.61 -28.33 -9.87
N ALA A 41 -1.46 -28.50 -11.17
CA ALA A 41 -2.53 -28.98 -12.05
C ALA A 41 -2.47 -30.51 -12.09
N GLY A 42 -3.26 -31.18 -11.25
CA GLY A 42 -3.46 -32.62 -11.30
C GLY A 42 -4.40 -33.00 -12.45
N SER A 43 -3.87 -33.61 -13.50
CA SER A 43 -4.62 -34.30 -14.54
C SER A 43 -5.13 -35.64 -14.03
N ALA A 44 -6.45 -35.81 -13.93
CA ALA A 44 -7.06 -37.12 -13.72
C ALA A 44 -7.61 -37.66 -15.05
N THR A 45 -6.91 -38.63 -15.62
CA THR A 45 -7.38 -39.47 -16.73
C THR A 45 -7.85 -40.82 -16.20
N GLY A 46 -9.11 -41.16 -16.50
CA GLY A 46 -9.55 -42.52 -16.86
C GLY A 46 -10.09 -43.44 -15.76
N ALA A 47 -11.37 -43.78 -15.86
CA ALA A 47 -11.86 -45.17 -15.77
C ALA A 47 -13.32 -45.27 -16.26
N ASN A 48 -13.52 -45.96 -17.38
CA ASN A 48 -14.81 -46.47 -17.85
C ASN A 48 -15.24 -47.66 -16.98
N GLY A 49 -16.54 -47.76 -16.68
CA GLY A 49 -17.15 -48.95 -16.08
C GLY A 49 -18.67 -48.86 -16.10
N ALA A 50 -19.29 -49.55 -17.06
CA ALA A 50 -20.73 -49.60 -17.28
C ALA A 50 -21.49 -50.37 -16.18
N ARG A 51 -22.73 -49.94 -15.88
CA ARG A 51 -23.85 -50.83 -15.57
C ARG A 51 -25.19 -50.13 -15.73
N GLU A 52 -26.02 -50.74 -16.57
CA GLU A 52 -27.42 -50.40 -16.86
C GLU A 52 -28.35 -50.64 -15.65
N THR A 53 -29.58 -50.14 -15.82
CA THR A 53 -30.85 -50.55 -15.20
C THR A 53 -31.35 -49.69 -14.03
N LEU A 54 -32.27 -48.77 -14.32
CA LEU A 54 -33.68 -48.88 -13.89
C LEU A 54 -34.46 -47.65 -14.43
N LEU A 55 -35.15 -47.87 -15.54
CA LEU A 55 -36.30 -47.05 -15.94
C LEU A 55 -37.49 -47.50 -15.08
N SER A 56 -38.01 -46.62 -14.24
CA SER A 56 -39.36 -46.73 -13.70
C SER A 56 -40.09 -45.41 -13.96
N SER A 57 -41.05 -45.52 -14.88
CA SER A 57 -42.06 -44.52 -15.26
C SER A 57 -42.95 -44.15 -14.08
N VAL A 58 -43.12 -42.85 -13.78
CA VAL A 58 -44.33 -42.29 -13.14
C VAL A 58 -44.52 -40.82 -13.57
N GLU A 59 -45.76 -40.51 -13.90
CA GLU A 59 -46.42 -39.30 -14.41
C GLU A 59 -45.75 -37.92 -14.44
N GLN A 60 -45.99 -37.25 -15.58
CA GLN A 60 -46.01 -35.81 -15.75
C GLN A 60 -47.38 -35.25 -15.36
N PRO A 61 -47.46 -34.21 -14.51
CA PRO A 61 -48.60 -33.29 -14.52
C PRO A 61 -48.23 -31.97 -15.19
N ASP A 62 -49.04 -31.58 -16.16
CA ASP A 62 -49.13 -30.22 -16.67
C ASP A 62 -49.60 -29.25 -15.57
N ARG A 63 -48.83 -28.19 -15.30
CA ARG A 63 -49.29 -26.78 -15.34
C ARG A 63 -48.20 -25.78 -14.95
N ALA A 64 -48.04 -24.83 -15.87
CA ALA A 64 -47.60 -23.44 -15.75
C ALA A 64 -47.11 -22.94 -14.37
N GLU A 65 -45.89 -22.40 -14.36
CA GLU A 65 -45.64 -20.97 -14.14
C GLU A 65 -44.17 -20.66 -14.41
N GLY A 66 -43.92 -19.55 -15.12
CA GLY A 66 -42.59 -19.12 -15.54
C GLY A 66 -41.65 -18.95 -14.36
N ARG A 67 -40.65 -19.81 -14.26
CA ARG A 67 -39.41 -19.50 -13.57
C ARG A 67 -38.45 -18.94 -14.60
N ASP A 68 -38.31 -17.62 -14.61
CA ASP A 68 -37.14 -16.96 -15.16
C ASP A 68 -35.92 -17.55 -14.47
N SER A 69 -35.33 -18.54 -15.14
CA SER A 69 -34.03 -19.07 -14.77
C SER A 69 -33.00 -18.00 -15.12
N VAL A 70 -32.69 -17.16 -14.14
CA VAL A 70 -31.52 -16.28 -14.18
C VAL A 70 -30.29 -17.17 -14.07
N PHE A 71 -29.97 -17.87 -15.15
CA PHE A 71 -28.65 -18.42 -15.36
C PHE A 71 -27.73 -17.24 -15.62
N ALA A 72 -27.10 -16.73 -14.56
CA ALA A 72 -25.96 -15.84 -14.69
C ALA A 72 -24.93 -16.53 -15.59
N VAL A 73 -24.69 -15.95 -16.77
CA VAL A 73 -23.63 -16.41 -17.67
C VAL A 73 -22.32 -16.37 -16.86
N PRO A 74 -21.56 -17.48 -16.75
CA PRO A 74 -20.30 -17.45 -16.03
C PRO A 74 -19.39 -16.46 -16.76
N ALA A 75 -19.09 -15.34 -16.10
CA ALA A 75 -18.21 -14.33 -16.64
C ALA A 75 -16.85 -15.00 -16.91
N THR A 76 -16.45 -15.01 -18.18
CA THR A 76 -15.13 -15.52 -18.55
C THR A 76 -14.04 -14.61 -17.97
N TRP A 77 -12.87 -15.14 -17.65
CA TRP A 77 -11.71 -14.33 -17.21
C TRP A 77 -11.44 -13.15 -18.15
N ARG A 78 -11.59 -13.34 -19.46
CA ARG A 78 -11.41 -12.26 -20.45
C ARG A 78 -12.46 -11.16 -20.33
N SER A 79 -13.74 -11.50 -20.12
CA SER A 79 -14.78 -10.49 -19.93
C SER A 79 -14.59 -9.75 -18.61
N LEU A 80 -14.20 -10.43 -17.53
CA LEU A 80 -13.88 -9.80 -16.25
C LEU A 80 -12.66 -8.87 -16.35
N VAL A 81 -11.59 -9.27 -17.05
CA VAL A 81 -10.40 -8.43 -17.26
C VAL A 81 -10.72 -7.24 -18.17
N GLN A 82 -11.55 -7.42 -19.19
CA GLN A 82 -11.95 -6.35 -20.09
C GLN A 82 -12.87 -5.35 -19.38
N GLU A 83 -13.83 -5.83 -18.59
CA GLU A 83 -14.71 -5.03 -17.75
C GLU A 83 -13.92 -4.30 -16.65
N ALA A 84 -13.01 -5.00 -15.97
CA ALA A 84 -12.08 -4.40 -15.02
C ALA A 84 -11.18 -3.36 -15.69
N GLY A 85 -10.73 -3.59 -16.93
CA GLY A 85 -9.93 -2.63 -17.69
C GLY A 85 -10.70 -1.36 -18.10
N GLN A 86 -11.98 -1.48 -18.47
CA GLN A 86 -12.83 -0.32 -18.75
C GLN A 86 -13.22 0.41 -17.46
N THR A 87 -13.50 -0.32 -16.40
CA THR A 87 -13.80 0.23 -15.07
C THR A 87 -12.58 0.95 -14.50
N ALA A 88 -11.40 0.32 -14.54
CA ALA A 88 -10.13 0.94 -14.17
C ALA A 88 -9.89 2.19 -15.00
N LYS A 89 -10.17 2.19 -16.31
CA LYS A 89 -10.12 3.42 -17.11
C LYS A 89 -11.03 4.48 -16.51
N VAL A 90 -12.33 4.24 -16.29
CA VAL A 90 -13.25 5.27 -15.80
C VAL A 90 -12.88 5.79 -14.40
N TRP A 91 -12.32 4.94 -13.54
CA TRP A 91 -12.01 5.29 -12.15
C TRP A 91 -10.59 5.87 -11.97
N THR A 92 -9.69 5.76 -12.96
CA THR A 92 -8.30 6.20 -12.77
C THR A 92 -8.23 7.72 -12.78
N LYS A 93 -7.91 8.30 -11.62
CA LYS A 93 -7.64 9.73 -11.45
C LYS A 93 -6.19 10.06 -11.77
N ARG A 94 -5.26 9.18 -11.38
CA ARG A 94 -3.83 9.44 -11.46
C ARG A 94 -3.01 8.18 -11.71
N ILE A 95 -2.03 8.30 -12.60
CA ILE A 95 -0.97 7.30 -12.80
C ILE A 95 0.39 7.97 -12.62
N GLU A 96 1.24 7.35 -11.80
CA GLU A 96 2.60 7.81 -11.52
C GLU A 96 3.58 6.70 -11.90
N ILE A 97 4.54 7.01 -12.77
CA ILE A 97 5.61 6.10 -13.16
C ILE A 97 6.93 6.84 -12.95
N GLY A 98 7.85 6.22 -12.22
CA GLY A 98 9.18 6.77 -11.96
C GLY A 98 10.26 5.70 -12.09
N ALA A 99 11.39 6.03 -12.67
CA ALA A 99 12.55 5.15 -12.75
C ALA A 99 13.83 5.96 -12.54
N LYS A 100 14.83 5.34 -11.91
CA LYS A 100 16.16 5.91 -11.68
C LYS A 100 17.20 4.83 -11.96
N VAL A 101 18.12 5.10 -12.88
CA VAL A 101 19.22 4.19 -13.26
C VAL A 101 20.53 4.95 -13.09
N LEU A 102 21.46 4.39 -12.32
CA LEU A 102 22.82 4.90 -12.13
C LEU A 102 23.81 3.81 -12.52
N LYS A 103 24.75 4.17 -13.39
CA LYS A 103 25.86 3.32 -13.81
C LYS A 103 27.17 4.01 -13.44
N GLY A 104 28.09 3.29 -12.82
CA GLY A 104 29.35 3.84 -12.30
C GLY A 104 30.11 2.85 -11.42
N ASN A 105 30.77 3.34 -10.35
CA ASN A 105 31.44 2.48 -9.37
C ASN A 105 30.46 1.56 -8.60
N THR A 106 29.18 1.91 -8.62
CA THR A 106 28.10 1.11 -8.07
C THR A 106 26.92 1.23 -9.01
N ASP A 107 26.42 0.09 -9.47
CA ASP A 107 25.27 0.01 -10.35
C ASP A 107 24.02 0.05 -9.49
N GLN A 108 23.10 0.98 -9.76
CA GLN A 108 21.85 1.10 -9.03
C GLN A 108 20.68 1.28 -9.99
N ASP A 109 19.76 0.32 -9.97
CA ASP A 109 18.52 0.40 -10.74
C ASP A 109 17.34 0.48 -9.77
N PHE A 110 16.43 1.43 -10.00
CA PHE A 110 15.25 1.65 -9.18
C PHE A 110 14.05 1.96 -10.05
N VAL A 111 12.94 1.30 -9.78
CA VAL A 111 11.67 1.45 -10.49
C VAL A 111 10.56 1.65 -9.49
N ARG A 112 9.67 2.59 -9.78
CA ARG A 112 8.47 2.89 -9.00
C ARG A 112 7.27 3.00 -9.94
N ILE A 113 6.21 2.31 -9.57
CA ILE A 113 4.91 2.42 -10.24
C ILE A 113 3.87 2.69 -9.16
N ALA A 114 2.99 3.65 -9.39
CA ALA A 114 1.86 3.91 -8.52
C ALA A 114 0.64 4.32 -9.37
N ALA A 115 -0.54 3.92 -8.93
CA ALA A 115 -1.80 4.30 -9.52
C ALA A 115 -2.79 4.63 -8.41
N GLU A 116 -3.55 5.69 -8.61
CA GLU A 116 -4.61 6.15 -7.73
C GLU A 116 -5.90 6.22 -8.55
N MET A 117 -6.88 5.46 -8.11
CA MET A 117 -8.21 5.39 -8.69
C MET A 117 -9.21 5.97 -7.71
N LEU A 118 -10.09 6.83 -8.21
CA LEU A 118 -11.16 7.46 -7.47
C LEU A 118 -12.47 7.26 -8.25
N LYS A 119 -13.50 6.80 -7.55
CA LYS A 119 -14.86 6.86 -8.05
C LYS A 119 -15.75 7.56 -7.06
N GLU A 120 -16.42 8.59 -7.55
CA GLU A 120 -17.42 9.33 -6.82
C GLU A 120 -18.81 8.91 -7.33
N ASN A 121 -19.68 8.58 -6.39
CA ASN A 121 -21.13 8.43 -6.56
C ASN A 121 -21.81 9.54 -5.75
N GLU A 122 -23.14 9.66 -5.85
CA GLU A 122 -23.92 10.67 -5.11
C GLU A 122 -23.63 10.67 -3.60
N ASP A 123 -23.55 9.48 -2.99
CA ASP A 123 -23.36 9.32 -1.54
C ASP A 123 -22.08 8.60 -1.15
N SER A 124 -21.21 8.22 -2.09
CA SER A 124 -19.99 7.47 -1.75
C SER A 124 -18.79 7.82 -2.60
N VAL A 125 -17.62 7.82 -1.97
CA VAL A 125 -16.33 8.01 -2.63
C VAL A 125 -15.48 6.76 -2.37
N HIS A 126 -15.07 6.11 -3.45
CA HIS A 126 -14.21 4.93 -3.41
C HIS A 126 -12.84 5.31 -3.91
N GLN A 127 -11.84 5.20 -3.04
CA GLN A 127 -10.43 5.42 -3.35
C GLN A 127 -9.68 4.09 -3.32
N LEU A 128 -8.85 3.88 -4.34
CA LEU A 128 -7.98 2.72 -4.45
C LEU A 128 -6.58 3.18 -4.88
N ASP A 129 -5.63 3.07 -3.97
CA ASP A 129 -4.23 3.38 -4.21
C ASP A 129 -3.45 2.07 -4.30
N LEU A 130 -2.74 1.85 -5.40
CA LEU A 130 -1.80 0.73 -5.51
C LEU A 130 -0.44 1.22 -5.97
N GLY A 131 0.60 0.50 -5.59
CA GLY A 131 1.92 0.80 -6.10
C GLY A 131 2.98 -0.17 -5.64
N GLY A 132 4.14 -0.03 -6.27
CA GLY A 132 5.30 -0.85 -6.03
C GLY A 132 6.58 -0.05 -6.19
N ARG A 133 7.60 -0.46 -5.45
CA ARG A 133 8.98 -0.02 -5.62
C ARG A 133 9.88 -1.23 -5.68
N PHE A 134 10.71 -1.26 -6.71
CA PHE A 134 11.73 -2.26 -6.92
C PHE A 134 13.09 -1.56 -7.03
N GLY A 135 14.12 -2.12 -6.42
CA GLY A 135 15.45 -1.55 -6.44
C GLY A 135 16.53 -2.60 -6.24
N GLN A 136 17.62 -2.43 -6.96
CA GLN A 136 18.82 -3.28 -6.88
C GLN A 136 20.08 -2.43 -6.87
N VAL A 137 21.10 -2.91 -6.16
CA VAL A 137 22.44 -2.36 -6.10
C VAL A 137 23.43 -3.47 -6.43
N ASN A 138 24.27 -3.27 -7.44
CA ASN A 138 25.23 -4.27 -7.95
C ASN A 138 24.60 -5.64 -8.26
N GLY A 139 23.35 -5.64 -8.74
CA GLY A 139 22.59 -6.86 -9.03
C GLY A 139 21.93 -7.53 -7.81
N GLU A 140 22.20 -7.05 -6.60
CA GLU A 140 21.52 -7.52 -5.39
C GLU A 140 20.28 -6.66 -5.11
N ARG A 141 19.14 -7.33 -4.95
CA ARG A 141 17.88 -6.66 -4.63
C ARG A 141 17.96 -6.09 -3.22
N ASN A 142 17.66 -4.81 -3.09
CA ASN A 142 17.61 -4.13 -1.79
C ASN A 142 16.24 -3.50 -1.50
N THR A 143 15.38 -3.41 -2.51
CA THR A 143 14.04 -2.83 -2.39
C THR A 143 13.05 -3.69 -3.14
N ASN A 144 12.03 -4.19 -2.43
CA ASN A 144 10.88 -4.86 -3.00
C ASN A 144 9.69 -4.61 -2.08
N ARG A 145 8.88 -3.61 -2.45
CA ARG A 145 7.75 -3.17 -1.65
C ARG A 145 6.55 -2.99 -2.54
N TRP A 146 5.41 -3.51 -2.10
CA TRP A 146 4.13 -3.35 -2.77
C TRP A 146 3.08 -2.91 -1.77
N TYR A 147 2.12 -2.10 -2.21
CA TYR A 147 1.00 -1.70 -1.37
C TYR A 147 -0.30 -1.64 -2.18
N LEU A 148 -1.40 -1.88 -1.46
CA LEU A 148 -2.77 -1.76 -1.93
C LEU A 148 -3.60 -1.18 -0.78
N ASP A 149 -4.00 0.08 -0.93
CA ASP A 149 -4.84 0.78 0.02
C ASP A 149 -6.21 1.02 -0.62
N ASN A 150 -7.27 0.60 0.05
CA ASN A 150 -8.65 0.86 -0.33
C ASN A 150 -9.33 1.66 0.77
N THR A 151 -10.04 2.72 0.39
CA THR A 151 -10.87 3.51 1.28
C THR A 151 -12.22 3.74 0.64
N VAL A 152 -13.29 3.57 1.40
CA VAL A 152 -14.65 3.87 1.00
C VAL A 152 -15.24 4.82 2.01
N ASP A 153 -15.57 6.03 1.57
CA ASP A 153 -16.30 7.00 2.36
C ASP A 153 -17.75 7.02 1.92
N HIS A 154 -18.68 6.99 2.87
CA HIS A 154 -20.10 7.14 2.62
C HIS A 154 -20.60 8.39 3.33
N SER A 155 -21.09 9.35 2.55
CA SER A 155 -21.55 10.66 3.02
C SER A 155 -22.77 10.52 3.93
N ARG A 156 -22.78 11.32 5.00
CA ARG A 156 -23.89 11.47 5.93
C ARG A 156 -24.26 12.95 6.07
N PRO A 157 -25.47 13.28 6.54
CA PRO A 157 -25.88 14.67 6.73
C PRO A 157 -24.90 15.45 7.61
N GLY A 158 -24.71 16.74 7.30
CA GLY A 158 -23.89 17.65 8.12
C GLY A 158 -22.38 17.43 8.00
N ASN A 159 -21.87 17.11 6.81
CA ASN A 159 -20.45 16.87 6.50
C ASN A 159 -19.81 15.66 7.18
N TRP A 160 -20.61 14.87 7.89
CA TRP A 160 -20.18 13.59 8.44
C TRP A 160 -20.03 12.55 7.33
N LEU A 161 -19.20 11.56 7.58
CA LEU A 161 -19.09 10.37 6.75
C LEU A 161 -18.87 9.14 7.62
N LEU A 162 -19.27 7.98 7.10
CA LEU A 162 -18.80 6.69 7.59
C LEU A 162 -17.70 6.24 6.65
N TYR A 163 -16.58 5.76 7.17
CA TYR A 163 -15.52 5.23 6.33
C TYR A 163 -15.27 3.75 6.63
N PHE A 164 -14.77 3.08 5.61
CA PHE A 164 -14.13 1.78 5.69
C PHE A 164 -12.79 1.87 4.97
N SER A 165 -11.73 1.30 5.54
CA SER A 165 -10.39 1.29 4.95
C SER A 165 -9.72 -0.06 5.13
N GLY A 166 -9.08 -0.54 4.07
CA GLY A 166 -8.23 -1.73 4.05
C GLY A 166 -6.87 -1.35 3.46
N LYS A 167 -5.80 -1.51 4.23
CA LYS A 167 -4.43 -1.19 3.82
C LYS A 167 -3.59 -2.45 3.83
N HIS A 168 -2.96 -2.77 2.72
CA HIS A 168 -2.15 -3.96 2.54
C HIS A 168 -0.76 -3.55 2.09
N GLU A 169 0.27 -4.03 2.78
CA GLU A 169 1.66 -3.71 2.50
C GLU A 169 2.48 -5.00 2.51
N TYR A 170 3.26 -5.22 1.46
CA TYR A 170 4.30 -6.24 1.37
C TYR A 170 5.65 -5.55 1.33
N ASN A 171 6.59 -5.98 2.18
CA ASN A 171 7.93 -5.37 2.23
C ASN A 171 9.01 -6.36 2.65
N GLU A 172 9.69 -6.92 1.65
CA GLU A 172 10.66 -8.00 1.83
C GLU A 172 11.83 -7.65 2.76
N PHE A 173 12.34 -6.42 2.68
CA PHE A 173 13.56 -6.02 3.40
C PHE A 173 13.27 -5.37 4.76
N GLN A 174 12.00 -5.24 5.15
CA GLN A 174 11.60 -4.68 6.43
C GLN A 174 11.30 -5.75 7.50
N GLY A 175 11.69 -7.01 7.32
CA GLY A 175 11.47 -8.08 8.31
C GLY A 175 10.00 -8.32 8.66
N VAL A 176 9.09 -7.75 7.86
CA VAL A 176 7.64 -7.91 7.93
C VAL A 176 7.23 -8.20 6.50
N ASP A 177 7.11 -9.48 6.18
CA ASP A 177 6.76 -9.93 4.84
C ASP A 177 5.42 -9.33 4.40
N TYR A 178 4.46 -9.25 5.33
CA TYR A 178 3.14 -8.71 5.05
C TYR A 178 2.53 -7.98 6.23
N ARG A 179 1.84 -6.88 5.96
CA ARG A 179 1.01 -6.15 6.91
C ARG A 179 -0.34 -5.82 6.28
N GLY A 180 -1.41 -6.26 6.92
CA GLY A 180 -2.78 -5.87 6.59
C GLY A 180 -3.38 -5.06 7.73
N THR A 181 -4.02 -3.93 7.45
CA THR A 181 -4.78 -3.15 8.43
C THR A 181 -6.19 -2.93 7.91
N GLY A 182 -7.19 -3.39 8.66
CA GLY A 182 -8.59 -3.04 8.44
C GLY A 182 -9.05 -2.00 9.45
N SER A 183 -9.82 -1.01 9.01
CA SER A 183 -10.38 0.02 9.87
C SER A 183 -11.75 0.46 9.37
N PHE A 184 -12.61 0.88 10.29
CA PHE A 184 -13.88 1.50 9.97
C PHE A 184 -14.21 2.54 11.03
N GLY A 185 -15.04 3.51 10.72
CA GLY A 185 -15.45 4.49 11.71
C GLY A 185 -16.17 5.68 11.12
N VAL A 186 -16.00 6.82 11.78
CA VAL A 186 -16.62 8.09 11.40
C VAL A 186 -15.55 9.04 10.90
N GLY A 187 -15.94 9.92 9.98
CA GLY A 187 -15.12 11.04 9.57
C GLY A 187 -15.92 12.32 9.47
N TYR A 188 -15.21 13.43 9.35
CA TYR A 188 -15.78 14.74 9.21
C TYR A 188 -15.02 15.54 8.16
N ARG A 189 -15.75 16.11 7.20
CA ARG A 189 -15.21 17.05 6.20
C ARG A 189 -15.32 18.47 6.76
N PHE A 190 -14.20 19.02 7.19
CA PHE A 190 -14.12 20.42 7.63
C PHE A 190 -14.26 21.37 6.45
N VAL A 191 -13.67 21.00 5.33
CA VAL A 191 -13.74 21.73 4.07
C VAL A 191 -13.98 20.71 2.97
N GLU A 192 -14.98 20.96 2.13
CA GLU A 192 -15.26 20.18 0.93
C GLU A 192 -15.62 21.17 -0.19
N LYS A 193 -14.72 21.33 -1.14
CA LYS A 193 -14.85 22.20 -2.32
C LYS A 193 -14.18 21.52 -3.50
N THR A 194 -14.52 21.95 -4.70
CA THR A 194 -13.95 21.41 -5.95
C THR A 194 -12.42 21.49 -5.99
N ASP A 195 -11.84 22.53 -5.38
CA ASP A 195 -10.40 22.81 -5.42
C ASP A 195 -9.65 22.48 -4.12
N ARG A 196 -10.35 22.17 -3.02
CA ARG A 196 -9.73 21.92 -1.71
C ARG A 196 -10.62 21.09 -0.81
N HIS A 197 -9.99 20.25 -0.01
CA HIS A 197 -10.70 19.53 1.05
C HIS A 197 -9.80 19.36 2.28
N ILE A 198 -10.47 19.27 3.42
CA ILE A 198 -9.85 18.93 4.69
C ILE A 198 -10.80 17.95 5.36
N LEU A 199 -10.31 16.74 5.59
CA LEU A 199 -11.09 15.70 6.25
C LEU A 199 -10.27 15.01 7.33
N VAL A 200 -11.00 14.50 8.32
CA VAL A 200 -10.46 13.63 9.37
C VAL A 200 -11.29 12.37 9.43
N ARG A 201 -10.65 11.21 9.61
CA ARG A 201 -11.28 9.91 9.84
C ARG A 201 -10.76 9.34 11.15
N LEU A 202 -11.64 8.85 12.01
CA LEU A 202 -11.32 8.26 13.31
C LEU A 202 -12.09 6.96 13.53
N GLY A 203 -11.43 5.91 14.01
CA GLY A 203 -12.13 4.67 14.33
C GLY A 203 -11.23 3.57 14.88
N PRO A 204 -11.81 2.44 15.29
CA PRO A 204 -11.03 1.24 15.59
C PRO A 204 -10.35 0.68 14.33
N ALA A 205 -9.25 -0.01 14.55
CA ALA A 205 -8.54 -0.75 13.53
C ALA A 205 -7.98 -2.06 14.08
N VAL A 206 -7.71 -2.99 13.17
CA VAL A 206 -6.99 -4.22 13.48
C VAL A 206 -5.87 -4.36 12.46
N THR A 207 -4.64 -4.50 12.96
CA THR A 207 -3.45 -4.72 12.14
C THR A 207 -2.96 -6.14 12.33
N MET A 208 -2.83 -6.88 11.23
CA MET A 208 -2.18 -8.17 11.15
C MET A 208 -0.79 -8.00 10.52
N GLU A 209 0.23 -8.57 11.13
CA GLU A 209 1.61 -8.59 10.64
C GLU A 209 2.10 -10.02 10.56
N VAL A 210 2.73 -10.36 9.45
CA VAL A 210 3.46 -11.62 9.25
C VAL A 210 4.93 -11.26 9.16
N TYR A 211 5.74 -11.84 10.05
CA TYR A 211 7.16 -11.57 10.14
C TYR A 211 7.96 -12.59 9.36
N SER A 212 9.09 -12.16 8.82
CA SER A 212 9.99 -13.03 8.07
C SER A 212 10.60 -14.12 8.97
N GLY A 213 10.82 -15.31 8.43
CA GLY A 213 11.47 -16.43 9.13
C GLY A 213 10.62 -17.01 10.28
N ALA A 214 11.24 -17.25 11.44
CA ALA A 214 10.56 -17.83 12.61
C ALA A 214 9.71 -16.82 13.41
N GLY A 215 9.53 -15.59 12.91
CA GLY A 215 8.86 -14.50 13.64
C GLY A 215 7.35 -14.66 13.82
N GLY A 216 6.72 -15.63 13.14
CA GLY A 216 5.29 -15.92 13.27
C GLY A 216 4.39 -14.79 12.77
N HIS A 217 3.20 -14.67 13.36
CA HIS A 217 2.22 -13.62 13.05
C HIS A 217 1.76 -12.90 14.32
N ARG A 218 1.41 -11.62 14.18
CA ARG A 218 0.85 -10.79 15.25
C ARG A 218 -0.42 -10.12 14.77
N VAL A 219 -1.46 -10.15 15.60
CA VAL A 219 -2.67 -9.33 15.42
C VAL A 219 -2.69 -8.30 16.54
N THR A 220 -2.94 -7.05 16.19
CA THR A 220 -2.94 -5.94 17.14
C THR A 220 -4.19 -5.09 16.94
N PRO A 221 -5.02 -4.90 17.97
CA PRO A 221 -6.06 -3.89 17.95
C PRO A 221 -5.42 -2.51 18.07
N ASP A 222 -5.75 -1.64 17.13
CA ASP A 222 -5.23 -0.28 17.03
C ASP A 222 -6.40 0.70 17.05
N PHE A 223 -6.13 1.94 17.42
CA PHE A 223 -6.99 3.06 17.04
C PHE A 223 -6.42 3.66 15.76
N PHE A 224 -7.28 4.06 14.84
CA PHE A 224 -6.91 4.67 13.57
C PHE A 224 -7.35 6.13 13.56
N ALA A 225 -6.42 7.00 13.23
CA ALA A 225 -6.69 8.38 12.88
C ALA A 225 -6.05 8.68 11.52
N GLU A 226 -6.82 9.30 10.64
CA GLU A 226 -6.31 9.80 9.38
C GLU A 226 -6.76 11.24 9.18
N TYR A 227 -5.84 12.04 8.67
CA TYR A 227 -6.05 13.43 8.33
C TYR A 227 -5.55 13.66 6.92
N GLU A 228 -6.40 14.27 6.10
CA GLU A 228 -6.10 14.54 4.71
C GLU A 228 -6.39 16.01 4.40
N ILE A 229 -5.39 16.68 3.85
CA ILE A 229 -5.47 18.03 3.31
C ILE A 229 -5.20 17.92 1.83
N ASP A 230 -6.06 18.57 1.06
CA ASP A 230 -5.74 18.96 -0.29
C ASP A 230 -6.03 20.44 -0.45
N TRP A 231 -5.01 21.21 -0.87
CA TRP A 231 -5.06 22.66 -0.82
C TRP A 231 -4.31 23.32 -1.98
N PRO A 232 -4.90 24.31 -2.68
CA PRO A 232 -4.18 25.11 -3.67
C PRO A 232 -3.26 26.09 -2.95
N LEU A 233 -1.94 25.96 -3.12
CA LEU A 233 -0.94 26.89 -2.60
C LEU A 233 -0.88 28.17 -3.43
N PHE A 234 -0.91 28.00 -4.75
CA PHE A 234 -0.89 29.06 -5.76
C PHE A 234 -1.83 28.66 -6.90
N GLU A 235 -2.07 29.55 -7.87
CA GLU A 235 -3.00 29.31 -8.98
C GLU A 235 -2.75 27.98 -9.72
N ARG A 236 -1.48 27.56 -9.84
CA ARG A 236 -1.07 26.32 -10.51
C ARG A 236 -0.27 25.42 -9.57
N THR A 237 -0.52 25.42 -8.27
CA THR A 237 0.25 24.56 -7.36
C THR A 237 -0.64 24.01 -6.27
N ARG A 238 -0.59 22.68 -6.09
CA ARG A 238 -1.43 21.95 -5.15
C ARG A 238 -0.56 21.28 -4.09
N LEU A 239 -0.98 21.39 -2.83
CA LEU A 239 -0.40 20.68 -1.70
C LEU A 239 -1.34 19.56 -1.31
N GLU A 240 -0.84 18.35 -1.35
CA GLU A 240 -1.52 17.16 -0.83
C GLU A 240 -0.80 16.72 0.44
N THR A 241 -1.53 16.46 1.51
CA THR A 241 -0.97 15.90 2.74
C THR A 241 -1.91 14.87 3.32
N LYS A 242 -1.42 13.65 3.51
CA LYS A 242 -2.13 12.55 4.15
C LYS A 242 -1.32 12.05 5.34
N THR A 243 -1.90 12.13 6.52
CA THR A 243 -1.28 11.68 7.77
C THR A 243 -2.12 10.56 8.36
N THR A 244 -1.52 9.40 8.60
CA THR A 244 -2.16 8.26 9.28
C THR A 244 -1.43 7.98 10.58
N MET A 245 -2.18 7.85 11.67
CA MET A 245 -1.70 7.45 12.99
C MET A 245 -2.41 6.17 13.42
N ARG A 246 -1.65 5.23 13.96
CA ARG A 246 -2.13 3.95 14.48
C ARG A 246 -1.46 3.61 15.81
N PRO A 247 -1.88 4.23 16.92
CA PRO A 247 -1.53 3.74 18.26
C PRO A 247 -2.20 2.40 18.54
N SER A 248 -1.45 1.46 19.12
CA SER A 248 -2.02 0.21 19.59
C SER A 248 -2.82 0.42 20.88
N LEU A 249 -3.97 -0.24 20.95
CA LEU A 249 -4.83 -0.28 22.12
C LEU A 249 -4.34 -1.30 23.17
N SER A 250 -3.51 -2.25 22.77
CA SER A 250 -2.94 -3.28 23.66
C SER A 250 -1.59 -2.87 24.25
N SER A 251 -0.82 -2.04 23.56
CA SER A 251 0.47 -1.55 24.05
C SER A 251 0.76 -0.15 23.53
N LEU A 252 0.81 0.84 24.42
CA LEU A 252 1.14 2.22 24.06
C LEU A 252 2.58 2.39 23.55
N GLU A 253 3.45 1.38 23.76
CA GLU A 253 4.79 1.35 23.16
C GLU A 253 4.74 1.09 21.65
N VAL A 254 3.64 0.52 21.14
CA VAL A 254 3.44 0.25 19.71
C VAL A 254 2.67 1.40 19.09
N PHE A 255 3.38 2.25 18.36
CA PHE A 255 2.83 3.41 17.66
C PHE A 255 3.37 3.48 16.24
N ARG A 256 2.45 3.64 15.28
CA ARG A 256 2.78 3.85 13.87
C ARG A 256 2.25 5.19 13.40
N PHE A 257 3.11 5.93 12.72
CA PHE A 257 2.78 7.21 12.14
C PHE A 257 3.32 7.25 10.71
N ARG A 258 2.48 7.65 9.77
CA ARG A 258 2.86 7.87 8.38
C ARG A 258 2.37 9.24 7.97
N ASN A 259 3.27 10.07 7.46
CA ASN A 259 2.91 11.33 6.82
C ASN A 259 3.43 11.30 5.38
N ASN A 260 2.54 11.58 4.45
CA ASN A 260 2.86 11.77 3.04
C ASN A 260 2.45 13.20 2.69
N THR A 261 3.40 14.03 2.32
CA THR A 261 3.16 15.38 1.83
C THR A 261 3.72 15.49 0.42
N ALA A 262 2.97 16.06 -0.51
CA ALA A 262 3.40 16.26 -1.88
C ALA A 262 2.99 17.64 -2.37
N VAL A 263 3.88 18.27 -3.14
CA VAL A 263 3.56 19.46 -3.92
C VAL A 263 3.47 19.04 -5.38
N LEU A 264 2.36 19.39 -6.03
CA LEU A 264 2.13 19.15 -7.45
C LEU A 264 2.15 20.48 -8.20
N VAL A 265 2.92 20.51 -9.28
CA VAL A 265 3.06 21.65 -10.18
C VAL A 265 2.69 21.17 -11.58
N PRO A 266 1.54 21.59 -12.15
CA PRO A 266 1.18 21.31 -13.53
C PRO A 266 2.24 21.81 -14.50
N LEU A 267 2.57 20.98 -15.48
CA LEU A 267 3.53 21.24 -16.55
C LEU A 267 2.83 21.63 -17.85
N ASP A 268 1.53 21.34 -17.98
CA ASP A 268 0.67 21.73 -19.09
C ASP A 268 -0.55 22.53 -18.60
N ASP A 269 -1.21 23.21 -19.53
CA ASP A 269 -2.38 24.05 -19.23
C ASP A 269 -3.66 23.24 -19.02
N GLU A 270 -3.69 22.00 -19.50
CA GLU A 270 -4.77 21.04 -19.23
C GLU A 270 -4.54 20.22 -17.94
N GLU A 271 -3.45 20.50 -17.23
CA GLU A 271 -3.03 19.85 -15.97
C GLU A 271 -2.89 18.33 -16.03
N ARG A 272 -2.81 17.74 -17.23
CA ARG A 272 -2.65 16.29 -17.41
C ARG A 272 -1.28 15.79 -16.99
N TRP A 273 -0.28 16.65 -17.01
CA TRP A 273 1.07 16.32 -16.58
C TRP A 273 1.47 17.24 -15.45
N SER A 274 1.86 16.66 -14.32
CA SER A 274 2.31 17.42 -13.16
C SER A 274 3.66 16.89 -12.67
N LEU A 275 4.56 17.81 -12.32
CA LEU A 275 5.74 17.49 -11.52
C LEU A 275 5.30 17.34 -10.06
N LYS A 276 5.64 16.21 -9.45
CA LYS A 276 5.36 15.92 -8.05
C LYS A 276 6.65 15.90 -7.25
N LEU A 277 6.67 16.71 -6.20
CA LEU A 277 7.72 16.75 -5.18
C LEU A 277 7.15 16.12 -3.91
N GLY A 278 7.51 14.87 -3.65
CA GLY A 278 7.01 14.08 -2.53
C GLY A 278 7.98 14.03 -1.35
N PHE A 279 7.42 14.14 -0.15
CA PHE A 279 8.06 13.90 1.14
C PHE A 279 7.24 12.88 1.92
N ARG A 280 7.89 11.82 2.39
CA ARG A 280 7.26 10.78 3.20
C ARG A 280 8.07 10.56 4.47
N LEU A 281 7.36 10.56 5.59
CA LEU A 281 7.87 10.22 6.91
C LEU A 281 7.11 8.99 7.41
N ASP A 282 7.84 7.89 7.57
CA ASP A 282 7.35 6.64 8.13
C ASP A 282 7.99 6.46 9.51
N TYR A 283 7.19 6.53 10.58
CA TYR A 283 7.62 6.19 11.93
C TYR A 283 6.93 4.91 12.38
N ASN A 284 7.74 3.94 12.79
CA ASN A 284 7.29 2.68 13.34
C ASN A 284 8.07 2.41 14.62
N SER A 285 7.37 2.37 15.75
CA SER A 285 7.96 1.94 17.01
C SER A 285 8.61 0.57 16.87
N VAL A 286 9.89 0.47 17.21
CA VAL A 286 10.63 -0.79 17.19
C VAL A 286 10.43 -1.46 18.56
N PRO A 287 9.83 -2.68 18.62
CA PRO A 287 9.83 -3.45 19.86
C PRO A 287 11.26 -3.69 20.32
N LYS A 288 11.53 -3.61 21.63
CA LYS A 288 12.86 -3.75 22.26
C LYS A 288 13.65 -5.01 21.86
N THR A 289 13.00 -5.98 21.22
CA THR A 289 13.54 -7.25 20.76
C THR A 289 14.24 -7.21 19.39
N THR A 290 14.15 -6.10 18.65
CA THR A 290 14.72 -5.99 17.29
C THR A 290 16.01 -5.16 17.33
N SER A 291 17.17 -5.82 17.27
CA SER A 291 18.46 -5.12 17.16
C SER A 291 18.62 -4.51 15.76
N ASN A 292 19.22 -3.32 15.66
CA ASN A 292 19.64 -2.66 14.42
C ASN A 292 18.54 -2.01 13.52
N ARG A 293 17.36 -1.66 14.06
CA ARG A 293 16.35 -0.86 13.33
C ARG A 293 16.24 0.56 13.85
N VAL A 294 16.25 1.52 12.93
CA VAL A 294 15.89 2.92 13.21
C VAL A 294 14.35 3.01 13.15
N PRO A 295 13.70 3.69 14.11
CA PRO A 295 12.23 3.77 14.16
C PRO A 295 11.64 4.71 13.09
N MET A 296 12.46 5.42 12.33
CA MET A 296 12.04 6.48 11.44
C MET A 296 12.72 6.35 10.08
N ASP A 297 11.90 6.25 9.03
CA ASP A 297 12.30 6.24 7.64
C ASP A 297 11.81 7.54 6.97
N VAL A 298 12.69 8.23 6.26
CA VAL A 298 12.35 9.42 5.47
C VAL A 298 12.60 9.13 4.00
N THR A 299 11.62 9.43 3.15
CA THR A 299 11.77 9.33 1.69
C THR A 299 11.41 10.65 1.04
N THR A 300 12.27 11.13 0.15
CA THR A 300 11.97 12.22 -0.79
C THR A 300 11.89 11.66 -2.19
N ASP A 301 10.87 12.02 -2.96
CA ASP A 301 10.75 11.63 -4.36
C ASP A 301 10.41 12.81 -5.26
N VAL A 302 10.91 12.73 -6.49
CA VAL A 302 10.56 13.63 -7.59
C VAL A 302 10.06 12.75 -8.71
N SER A 303 8.83 12.97 -9.16
CA SER A 303 8.20 12.16 -10.21
C SER A 303 7.36 13.02 -11.15
N ILE A 304 7.16 12.51 -12.36
CA ILE A 304 6.17 13.03 -13.29
C ILE A 304 4.90 12.21 -13.11
N VAL A 305 3.78 12.89 -12.99
CA VAL A 305 2.47 12.30 -12.72
C VAL A 305 1.55 12.64 -13.88
N TYR A 306 0.89 11.61 -14.41
CA TYR A 306 -0.19 11.79 -15.35
C TYR A 306 -1.51 11.88 -14.57
N MET A 307 -2.17 13.03 -14.67
CA MET A 307 -3.51 13.27 -14.16
C MET A 307 -4.50 13.04 -15.28
N ARG A 308 -5.55 12.28 -15.00
CA ARG A 308 -6.68 12.20 -15.91
C ARG A 308 -7.66 13.35 -15.59
N PRO A 309 -8.08 14.13 -16.60
CA PRO A 309 -9.12 15.14 -16.45
C PRO A 309 -10.51 14.54 -16.22
#